data_AF-A6HCV9-F1
#
_entry.id   AF-A6HCV9-F1
#
_cell.length_a   1.000
_cell.length_b   1.000
_cell.length_c   1.000
_cell.angle_alpha   90.00
_cell.angle_beta   90.00
_cell.angle_gamma   90.00
#
_symmetry.space_group_name_H-M   'P 1'
#
loop_
_entity.id
_entity.type
_entity.pdbx_description
1 polymer ?
#
loop_
_entity_poly.entity_id
_entity_poly.type
_entity_poly.pdbx_seq_one_letter_code
_entity_poly.pdbx_strand_id
1 'polypeptide(L)'
;MADDAGAAGGPGGPGGPGLGGRGGFRGGFGSGLRGRGRGRGRGRGRGRGARGGKAEDKEAFVAIGDYNGHVGLGVKCSKEVATAIRGAIILAKLSIVPVRRGYWGNKIGKPHTVPCKVTGRCGSVLVRLIPAPRGTGIVSAPVPKKLLMMAGIDDCYTSARGCTATLGNFAKATFDAISKTYSYLTPDLWKETVFTKSPYQEFTDHLVKTHTRVSVQRTQAPAVATT
;
A
#
# COMPACT_ATOMS: atom_id res chain seq x y z
N MET A 1 2.83 -62.14 13.44
CA MET A 1 3.28 -63.11 12.43
C MET A 1 3.23 -62.37 11.10
N ALA A 2 4.37 -61.97 10.53
CA ALA A 2 5.38 -62.83 9.88
C ALA A 2 4.87 -63.26 8.47
N ASP A 3 5.65 -63.19 7.38
CA ASP A 3 7.12 -63.21 7.26
C ASP A 3 7.70 -62.28 6.16
N ASP A 4 9.00 -62.01 6.28
CA ASP A 4 9.89 -61.45 5.26
C ASP A 4 10.30 -62.50 4.20
N ALA A 5 10.61 -62.07 2.97
CA ALA A 5 11.45 -62.83 2.04
C ALA A 5 12.14 -61.95 0.97
N GLY A 6 13.46 -61.75 1.10
CA GLY A 6 14.35 -61.53 -0.05
C GLY A 6 14.86 -62.88 -0.61
N ALA A 7 15.85 -62.99 -1.50
CA ALA A 7 16.59 -62.03 -2.32
C ALA A 7 17.43 -62.82 -3.37
N ALA A 8 17.72 -62.24 -4.55
CA ALA A 8 18.79 -62.65 -5.48
C ALA A 8 18.98 -61.58 -6.60
N GLY A 9 20.14 -61.32 -7.20
CA GLY A 9 21.46 -61.92 -6.93
C GLY A 9 22.56 -61.81 -8.03
N GLY A 10 22.78 -60.64 -8.68
CA GLY A 10 24.04 -60.26 -9.38
C GLY A 10 24.43 -61.02 -10.69
N PRO A 11 25.68 -60.90 -11.21
CA PRO A 11 26.74 -59.88 -10.98
C PRO A 11 27.58 -59.42 -12.24
N GLY A 12 28.42 -58.37 -12.10
CA GLY A 12 29.59 -58.01 -12.99
C GLY A 12 29.29 -57.38 -14.38
N GLY A 13 30.03 -56.42 -14.98
CA GLY A 13 31.40 -55.87 -14.81
C GLY A 13 32.31 -56.25 -16.02
N PRO A 14 33.43 -55.57 -16.38
CA PRO A 14 33.99 -54.23 -16.04
C PRO A 14 34.45 -53.39 -17.30
N GLY A 15 35.17 -52.26 -17.13
CA GLY A 15 36.15 -51.77 -18.14
C GLY A 15 36.23 -50.26 -18.48
N GLY A 16 37.26 -49.55 -17.98
CA GLY A 16 37.88 -48.39 -18.66
C GLY A 16 39.11 -48.84 -19.49
N PRO A 17 39.99 -47.99 -20.07
CA PRO A 17 40.21 -46.53 -19.94
C PRO A 17 39.98 -45.78 -21.29
N GLY A 18 40.38 -44.52 -21.58
CA GLY A 18 40.96 -43.38 -20.82
C GLY A 18 41.94 -42.51 -21.67
N LEU A 19 42.41 -41.37 -21.10
CA LEU A 19 43.42 -40.41 -21.62
C LEU A 19 43.08 -39.53 -22.87
N GLY A 20 43.41 -38.23 -22.78
CA GLY A 20 43.44 -37.30 -23.94
C GLY A 20 43.03 -35.85 -23.64
N GLY A 21 43.88 -35.05 -22.97
CA GLY A 21 43.59 -33.63 -22.68
C GLY A 21 44.51 -32.64 -23.40
N ARG A 22 44.17 -31.33 -23.38
CA ARG A 22 45.11 -30.18 -23.45
C ARG A 22 44.41 -28.80 -23.35
N GLY A 23 45.02 -27.87 -22.60
CA GLY A 23 44.76 -26.41 -22.67
C GLY A 23 43.60 -25.86 -21.81
N GLY A 24 43.79 -24.98 -20.82
CA GLY A 24 45.03 -24.55 -20.17
C GLY A 24 45.47 -23.08 -20.41
N PHE A 25 44.66 -22.08 -20.01
CA PHE A 25 45.12 -20.70 -19.74
C PHE A 25 44.28 -20.10 -18.59
N ARG A 26 44.75 -20.04 -17.33
CA ARG A 26 45.62 -19.01 -16.68
C ARG A 26 45.02 -17.59 -16.63
N GLY A 27 44.66 -17.10 -15.42
CA GLY A 27 44.14 -15.73 -15.25
C GLY A 27 43.78 -15.28 -13.82
N GLY A 28 44.76 -15.14 -12.92
CA GLY A 28 44.75 -14.11 -11.87
C GLY A 28 43.92 -14.30 -10.58
N PHE A 29 44.50 -14.92 -9.55
CA PHE A 29 44.20 -14.55 -8.17
C PHE A 29 44.83 -13.18 -7.87
N GLY A 30 44.02 -12.17 -7.53
CA GLY A 30 44.48 -10.82 -7.20
C GLY A 30 43.91 -10.36 -5.86
N SER A 31 44.71 -10.44 -4.80
CA SER A 31 44.39 -9.87 -3.49
C SER A 31 44.39 -8.33 -3.55
N GLY A 32 43.24 -7.69 -3.31
CA GLY A 32 43.08 -6.24 -3.41
C GLY A 32 42.12 -5.65 -2.37
N LEU A 33 42.65 -4.80 -1.49
CA LEU A 33 41.94 -4.14 -0.38
C LEU A 33 40.78 -3.21 -0.81
N ARG A 34 39.91 -2.94 0.20
CA ARG A 34 39.09 -1.71 0.38
C ARG A 34 37.92 -1.49 -0.60
N GLY A 35 36.70 -1.69 -0.08
CA GLY A 35 35.48 -1.26 -0.78
C GLY A 35 34.18 -1.43 0.02
N ARG A 36 34.19 -1.27 1.36
CA ARG A 36 33.00 -1.48 2.21
C ARG A 36 31.99 -0.33 2.07
N GLY A 37 31.36 -0.23 0.91
CA GLY A 37 30.31 0.73 0.55
C GLY A 37 29.01 0.54 1.31
N ARG A 38 29.05 0.69 2.64
CA ARG A 38 27.84 0.87 3.46
C ARG A 38 27.16 2.15 3.00
N GLY A 39 26.17 2.02 2.12
CA GLY A 39 25.27 3.08 1.72
C GLY A 39 24.50 3.59 2.94
N ARG A 40 25.10 4.52 3.69
CA ARG A 40 24.44 5.24 4.78
C ARG A 40 23.29 6.02 4.17
N GLY A 41 22.07 5.50 4.33
CA GLY A 41 20.86 6.21 3.94
C GLY A 41 20.81 7.55 4.66
N ARG A 42 21.11 8.64 3.95
CA ARG A 42 21.03 9.99 4.50
C ARG A 42 19.58 10.26 4.87
N GLY A 43 19.34 10.57 6.14
CA GLY A 43 18.03 11.00 6.62
C GLY A 43 17.55 12.20 5.79
N ARG A 44 16.26 12.22 5.43
CA ARG A 44 15.70 13.26 4.55
C ARG A 44 15.33 14.51 5.35
N GLY A 45 16.34 15.24 5.83
CA GLY A 45 16.15 16.60 6.32
C GLY A 45 15.77 17.54 5.17
N ARG A 46 14.55 18.10 5.18
CA ARG A 46 14.12 19.11 4.18
C ARG A 46 14.63 20.51 4.52
N GLY A 47 15.93 20.65 4.79
CA GLY A 47 16.52 21.89 5.27
C GLY A 47 16.64 22.98 4.20
N ARG A 48 15.68 23.93 4.16
CA ARG A 48 15.81 25.18 3.37
C ARG A 48 17.01 26.01 3.86
N GLY A 49 17.66 26.74 2.96
CA GLY A 49 18.93 27.43 3.20
C GLY A 49 18.81 28.69 4.06
N ALA A 50 19.20 28.61 5.33
CA ALA A 50 19.55 29.76 6.16
C ALA A 50 20.99 29.61 6.67
N ARG A 51 21.69 30.73 6.91
CA ARG A 51 23.13 30.76 7.27
C ARG A 51 23.44 30.51 8.76
N GLY A 52 22.41 30.38 9.60
CA GLY A 52 22.52 29.80 10.95
C GLY A 52 22.10 28.34 10.95
N GLY A 53 22.61 27.53 11.89
CA GLY A 53 22.43 26.07 11.93
C GLY A 53 20.99 25.62 11.64
N LYS A 54 20.80 24.85 10.55
CA LYS A 54 19.48 24.49 10.05
C LYS A 54 18.71 23.65 11.08
N ALA A 55 17.65 24.22 11.63
CA ALA A 55 16.61 23.43 12.28
C ALA A 55 15.95 22.54 11.22
N GLU A 56 16.28 21.25 11.23
CA GLU A 56 15.66 20.30 10.30
C GLU A 56 14.24 19.94 10.76
N ASP A 57 13.26 20.28 9.92
CA ASP A 57 11.88 19.79 10.03
C ASP A 57 11.83 18.28 9.83
N LYS A 58 11.23 17.56 10.78
CA LYS A 58 11.00 16.12 10.69
C LYS A 58 9.63 15.87 10.06
N GLU A 59 9.61 15.05 9.02
CA GLU A 59 8.39 14.59 8.35
C GLU A 59 7.98 13.22 8.91
N ALA A 60 6.81 13.15 9.55
CA ALA A 60 6.21 11.92 10.06
C ALA A 60 5.14 11.41 9.09
N PHE A 61 5.26 10.15 8.68
CA PHE A 61 4.24 9.40 7.95
C PHE A 61 3.57 8.43 8.93
N VAL A 62 2.26 8.56 9.12
CA VAL A 62 1.47 7.69 9.99
C VAL A 62 0.33 7.09 9.19
N ALA A 63 0.16 5.78 9.30
CA ALA A 63 -1.01 5.08 8.78
C ALA A 63 -1.81 4.51 9.95
N ILE A 64 -3.12 4.53 9.81
CA ILE A 64 -4.11 4.06 10.80
C ILE A 64 -5.09 3.15 10.06
N GLY A 65 -5.58 2.11 10.70
CA GLY A 65 -6.70 1.32 10.21
C GLY A 65 -7.25 0.39 11.30
N ASP A 66 -8.44 -0.13 11.05
CA ASP A 66 -9.19 -0.99 11.98
C ASP A 66 -9.09 -2.49 11.63
N TYR A 67 -8.31 -2.84 10.59
CA TYR A 67 -8.23 -4.18 10.00
C TYR A 67 -9.59 -4.71 9.46
N ASN A 68 -10.60 -3.85 9.33
CA ASN A 68 -11.97 -4.24 8.95
C ASN A 68 -12.57 -3.34 7.86
N GLY A 69 -11.73 -2.74 7.01
CA GLY A 69 -12.19 -1.97 5.86
C GLY A 69 -12.07 -0.46 6.03
N HIS A 70 -11.36 0.06 7.04
CA HIS A 70 -11.04 1.48 7.14
C HIS A 70 -9.53 1.68 7.20
N VAL A 71 -9.00 2.58 6.36
CA VAL A 71 -7.59 2.97 6.41
C VAL A 71 -7.45 4.49 6.20
N GLY A 72 -6.52 5.10 6.93
CA GLY A 72 -6.16 6.51 6.83
C GLY A 72 -4.65 6.69 6.72
N LEU A 73 -4.21 7.70 5.98
CA LEU A 73 -2.80 8.06 5.83
C LEU A 73 -2.61 9.55 6.12
N GLY A 74 -1.81 9.85 7.14
CA GLY A 74 -1.47 11.20 7.57
C GLY A 74 0.01 11.49 7.36
N VAL A 75 0.31 12.72 6.94
CA VAL A 75 1.68 13.23 6.79
C VAL A 75 1.76 14.60 7.44
N LYS A 76 2.69 14.80 8.37
CA LYS A 76 2.91 16.07 9.07
C LYS A 76 4.40 16.36 9.17
N CYS A 77 4.80 17.59 8.87
CA CYS A 77 6.14 18.09 9.14
C CYS A 77 6.10 18.98 10.39
N SER A 78 7.07 18.85 11.29
CA SER A 78 7.25 19.74 12.45
C SER A 78 8.71 19.74 12.92
N LYS A 79 9.12 20.77 13.66
CA LYS A 79 10.50 20.89 14.21
C LYS A 79 10.84 19.78 15.20
N GLU A 80 9.85 19.24 15.90
CA GLU A 80 9.99 18.12 16.83
C GLU A 80 9.28 16.86 16.32
N VAL A 81 9.83 15.69 16.66
CA VAL A 81 9.28 14.40 16.23
C VAL A 81 7.95 14.09 16.92
N ALA A 82 7.84 14.37 18.22
CA ALA A 82 6.62 14.07 18.99
C ALA A 82 5.41 14.88 18.50
N THR A 83 5.58 16.17 18.18
CA THR A 83 4.51 17.01 17.61
C THR A 83 4.17 16.61 16.17
N ALA A 84 5.17 16.25 15.35
CA ALA A 84 4.93 15.69 14.01
C ALA A 84 4.09 14.41 14.07
N ILE A 85 4.42 13.45 14.94
CA ILE A 85 3.66 12.19 15.10
C ILE A 85 2.23 12.45 15.56
N ARG A 86 2.04 13.26 16.63
CA ARG A 86 0.68 13.60 17.13
C ARG A 86 -0.16 14.28 16.04
N GLY A 87 0.41 15.23 15.31
CA GLY A 87 -0.26 15.91 14.20
C GLY A 87 -0.56 14.97 13.02
N ALA A 88 0.34 14.02 12.71
CA ALA A 88 0.12 13.03 11.67
C ALA A 88 -0.98 12.02 12.04
N ILE A 89 -1.10 11.62 13.32
CA ILE A 89 -2.20 10.78 13.81
C ILE A 89 -3.55 11.48 13.62
N ILE A 90 -3.66 12.76 13.98
CA ILE A 90 -4.90 13.53 13.81
C ILE A 90 -5.26 13.65 12.33
N LEU A 91 -4.29 13.99 11.46
CA LEU A 91 -4.53 14.05 10.02
C LEU A 91 -4.91 12.69 9.42
N ALA A 92 -4.30 11.59 9.88
CA ALA A 92 -4.62 10.24 9.44
C ALA A 92 -6.04 9.82 9.85
N LYS A 93 -6.54 10.27 11.01
CA LYS A 93 -7.94 10.05 11.44
C LYS A 93 -8.94 10.83 10.59
N LEU A 94 -8.60 12.07 10.22
CA LEU A 94 -9.44 12.91 9.34
C LEU A 94 -9.45 12.40 7.89
N SER A 95 -8.40 11.70 7.46
CA SER A 95 -8.26 11.14 6.10
C SER A 95 -8.60 9.64 6.01
N ILE A 96 -9.41 9.10 6.93
CA ILE A 96 -9.88 7.71 6.83
C ILE A 96 -10.80 7.56 5.61
N VAL A 97 -10.54 6.53 4.81
CA VAL A 97 -11.30 6.16 3.63
C VAL A 97 -11.79 4.71 3.79
N PRO A 98 -13.06 4.42 3.49
CA PRO A 98 -13.56 3.05 3.49
C PRO A 98 -12.93 2.25 2.34
N VAL A 99 -12.74 0.95 2.54
CA VAL A 99 -12.06 0.05 1.61
C VAL A 99 -13.03 -1.02 1.12
N ARG A 100 -13.27 -1.07 -0.18
CA ARG A 100 -14.17 -2.07 -0.76
C ARG A 100 -13.40 -3.39 -0.88
N ARG A 101 -13.92 -4.42 -0.22
CA ARG A 101 -13.43 -5.80 -0.33
C ARG A 101 -14.33 -6.60 -1.27
N GLY A 102 -13.78 -7.63 -1.88
CA GLY A 102 -14.43 -8.51 -2.85
C GLY A 102 -13.89 -9.94 -2.80
N TYR A 103 -14.15 -10.69 -3.86
CA TYR A 103 -13.85 -12.11 -3.98
C TYR A 103 -13.00 -12.38 -5.23
N TRP A 104 -12.21 -13.45 -5.18
CA TRP A 104 -11.55 -14.01 -6.35
C TRP A 104 -12.36 -15.20 -6.87
N GLY A 105 -12.98 -15.06 -8.04
CA GLY A 105 -13.86 -16.09 -8.60
C GLY A 105 -15.14 -16.26 -7.78
N ASN A 106 -15.25 -17.39 -7.07
CA ASN A 106 -16.46 -17.78 -6.34
C ASN A 106 -16.73 -16.87 -5.14
N LYS A 107 -17.96 -16.35 -5.03
CA LYS A 107 -18.42 -15.46 -3.94
C LYS A 107 -18.74 -16.25 -2.65
N ILE A 108 -17.76 -16.96 -2.10
CA ILE A 108 -17.91 -17.84 -0.92
C ILE A 108 -17.23 -17.22 0.32
N GLY A 109 -17.95 -17.24 1.45
CA GLY A 109 -17.47 -16.76 2.75
C GLY A 109 -17.44 -15.23 2.85
N LYS A 110 -16.48 -14.69 3.60
CA LYS A 110 -16.29 -13.22 3.73
C LYS A 110 -15.43 -12.67 2.57
N PRO A 111 -15.67 -11.43 2.10
CA PRO A 111 -14.79 -10.76 1.14
C PRO A 111 -13.36 -10.63 1.70
N HIS A 112 -12.35 -10.98 0.90
CA HIS A 112 -10.96 -11.20 1.36
C HIS A 112 -9.90 -10.47 0.51
N THR A 113 -10.24 -10.11 -0.74
CA THR A 113 -9.34 -9.49 -1.71
C THR A 113 -9.91 -8.16 -2.24
N VAL A 114 -9.17 -7.42 -3.06
CA VAL A 114 -9.72 -6.28 -3.82
C VAL A 114 -10.76 -6.73 -4.86
N PRO A 115 -11.83 -5.94 -5.14
CA PRO A 115 -12.93 -6.33 -6.04
C PRO A 115 -12.55 -6.30 -7.52
N CYS A 116 -11.58 -5.46 -7.91
CA CYS A 116 -11.11 -5.33 -9.28
C CYS A 116 -9.63 -4.92 -9.30
N LYS A 117 -9.01 -4.89 -10.49
CA LYS A 117 -7.61 -4.48 -10.67
C LYS A 117 -7.48 -2.96 -10.64
N VAL A 118 -7.29 -2.38 -9.46
CA VAL A 118 -7.14 -0.92 -9.27
C VAL A 118 -5.70 -0.44 -9.38
N THR A 119 -5.52 0.80 -9.86
CA THR A 119 -4.22 1.46 -9.99
C THR A 119 -4.22 2.83 -9.29
N GLY A 120 -3.28 3.01 -8.37
CA GLY A 120 -2.99 4.27 -7.72
C GLY A 120 -1.65 4.87 -8.17
N ARG A 121 -1.55 6.20 -8.18
CA ARG A 121 -0.36 6.93 -8.66
C ARG A 121 -0.02 8.10 -7.75
N CYS A 122 1.27 8.25 -7.43
CA CYS A 122 1.80 9.45 -6.79
C CYS A 122 3.17 9.79 -7.38
N GLY A 123 3.25 10.92 -8.09
CA GLY A 123 4.42 11.30 -8.87
C GLY A 123 4.74 10.28 -9.97
N SER A 124 5.95 9.72 -9.93
CA SER A 124 6.40 8.64 -10.83
C SER A 124 6.05 7.24 -10.33
N VAL A 125 5.56 7.08 -9.09
CA VAL A 125 5.25 5.76 -8.51
C VAL A 125 3.82 5.37 -8.87
N LEU A 126 3.66 4.18 -9.44
CA LEU A 126 2.38 3.55 -9.76
C LEU A 126 2.28 2.23 -8.99
N VAL A 127 1.21 2.05 -8.22
CA VAL A 127 0.90 0.82 -7.48
C VAL A 127 -0.38 0.21 -8.05
N ARG A 128 -0.30 -1.03 -8.53
CA ARG A 128 -1.43 -1.82 -9.00
C ARG A 128 -1.76 -2.89 -7.98
N LEU A 129 -3.00 -2.91 -7.52
CA LEU A 129 -3.56 -4.01 -6.73
C LEU A 129 -4.27 -4.96 -7.69
N ILE A 130 -4.09 -6.27 -7.49
CA ILE A 130 -4.63 -7.32 -8.34
C ILE A 130 -5.31 -8.35 -7.42
N PRO A 131 -6.57 -8.75 -7.69
CA PRO A 131 -7.26 -9.76 -6.89
C PRO A 131 -6.49 -11.08 -6.86
N ALA A 132 -6.44 -11.73 -5.69
CA ALA A 132 -5.71 -12.98 -5.47
C ALA A 132 -6.61 -14.07 -4.85
N PRO A 133 -6.35 -15.38 -5.10
CA PRO A 133 -7.10 -16.47 -4.49
C PRO A 133 -6.96 -16.51 -2.97
N ARG A 134 -7.91 -17.16 -2.29
CA ARG A 134 -7.92 -17.29 -0.83
C ARG A 134 -6.65 -17.98 -0.32
N GLY A 135 -6.00 -17.41 0.71
CA GLY A 135 -4.80 -17.99 1.32
C GLY A 135 -3.49 -17.67 0.61
N THR A 136 -3.50 -16.75 -0.35
CA THR A 136 -2.28 -16.19 -0.98
C THR A 136 -1.52 -15.27 -0.01
N GLY A 137 -2.25 -14.58 0.86
CA GLY A 137 -1.75 -13.48 1.66
C GLY A 137 -1.43 -12.23 0.82
N ILE A 138 -0.86 -11.21 1.49
CA ILE A 138 -0.43 -9.97 0.84
C ILE A 138 0.99 -10.14 0.26
N VAL A 139 1.06 -10.34 -1.06
CA VAL A 139 2.31 -10.39 -1.84
C VAL A 139 2.69 -8.96 -2.23
N SER A 140 3.43 -8.31 -1.34
CA SER A 140 3.82 -6.90 -1.51
C SER A 140 5.08 -6.51 -0.75
N ALA A 141 5.65 -5.37 -1.14
CA ALA A 141 6.72 -4.69 -0.42
C ALA A 141 6.25 -4.28 1.01
N PRO A 142 7.15 -4.10 1.98
CA PRO A 142 6.76 -3.94 3.39
C PRO A 142 5.90 -2.70 3.69
N VAL A 143 6.01 -1.63 2.89
CA VAL A 143 5.20 -0.40 3.06
C VAL A 143 3.73 -0.63 2.65
N PRO A 144 3.40 -0.98 1.40
CA PRO A 144 2.04 -1.35 1.01
C PRO A 144 1.49 -2.56 1.78
N LYS A 145 2.33 -3.53 2.15
CA LYS A 145 1.89 -4.70 2.94
C LYS A 145 1.23 -4.29 4.26
N LYS A 146 1.81 -3.31 4.97
CA LYS A 146 1.20 -2.77 6.20
C LYS A 146 -0.11 -2.02 5.92
N LEU A 147 -0.18 -1.22 4.85
CA LEU A 147 -1.39 -0.49 4.48
C LEU A 147 -2.56 -1.41 4.12
N LEU A 148 -2.31 -2.46 3.32
CA LEU A 148 -3.31 -3.45 2.92
C LEU A 148 -3.79 -4.29 4.11
N MET A 149 -2.89 -4.63 5.02
CA MET A 149 -3.22 -5.35 6.25
C MET A 149 -4.12 -4.50 7.17
N MET A 150 -3.76 -3.23 7.42
CA MET A 150 -4.60 -2.30 8.19
C MET A 150 -5.95 -2.00 7.52
N ALA A 151 -6.03 -2.10 6.19
CA ALA A 151 -7.27 -2.02 5.43
C ALA A 151 -8.16 -3.28 5.52
N GLY A 152 -7.69 -4.37 6.15
CA GLY A 152 -8.43 -5.62 6.27
C GLY A 152 -8.52 -6.43 4.98
N ILE A 153 -7.54 -6.30 4.08
CA ILE A 153 -7.39 -7.13 2.87
C ILE A 153 -6.42 -8.26 3.20
N ASP A 154 -6.90 -9.50 3.14
CA ASP A 154 -6.13 -10.70 3.49
C ASP A 154 -5.24 -11.13 2.31
N ASP A 155 -5.81 -11.17 1.11
CA ASP A 155 -5.17 -11.67 -0.11
C ASP A 155 -5.05 -10.56 -1.16
N CYS A 156 -3.84 -10.28 -1.63
CA CYS A 156 -3.64 -9.34 -2.73
C CYS A 156 -2.28 -9.54 -3.40
N TYR A 157 -2.28 -9.65 -4.73
CA TYR A 157 -1.07 -9.44 -5.52
C TYR A 157 -0.86 -7.95 -5.74
N THR A 158 0.39 -7.50 -5.69
CA THR A 158 0.72 -6.11 -5.98
C THR A 158 1.84 -6.00 -7.02
N SER A 159 1.75 -5.00 -7.88
CA SER A 159 2.80 -4.66 -8.83
C SER A 159 3.08 -3.17 -8.72
N ALA A 160 4.33 -2.81 -8.44
CA ALA A 160 4.77 -1.43 -8.35
C ALA A 160 5.73 -1.08 -9.50
N ARG A 161 5.59 0.12 -10.07
CA ARG A 161 6.51 0.69 -11.08
C ARG A 161 6.91 2.10 -10.68
N GLY A 162 8.07 2.55 -11.17
CA GLY A 162 8.66 3.86 -10.85
C GLY A 162 9.56 3.84 -9.61
N CYS A 163 9.87 5.03 -9.05
CA CYS A 163 10.85 5.18 -7.97
C CYS A 163 10.27 4.85 -6.58
N THR A 164 10.01 3.55 -6.34
CA THR A 164 9.44 3.02 -5.08
C THR A 164 10.30 3.26 -3.84
N ALA A 165 11.60 3.58 -4.01
CA ALA A 165 12.49 4.04 -2.93
C ALA A 165 12.00 5.33 -2.24
N THR A 166 11.07 6.09 -2.85
CA THR A 166 10.43 7.24 -2.22
C THR A 166 9.22 6.81 -1.37
N LEU A 167 9.48 6.39 -0.12
CA LEU A 167 8.47 5.85 0.81
C LEU A 167 7.17 6.68 0.85
N GLY A 168 7.26 8.00 0.97
CA GLY A 168 6.09 8.88 1.04
C GLY A 168 5.20 8.85 -0.20
N ASN A 169 5.78 8.79 -1.40
CA ASN A 169 5.01 8.66 -2.65
C ASN A 169 4.47 7.23 -2.79
N PHE A 170 5.24 6.22 -2.40
CA PHE A 170 4.83 4.82 -2.46
C PHE A 170 3.64 4.51 -1.54
N ALA A 171 3.65 5.04 -0.31
CA ALA A 171 2.52 4.97 0.60
C ALA A 171 1.28 5.69 0.05
N LYS A 172 1.45 6.93 -0.46
CA LYS A 172 0.36 7.70 -1.08
C LYS A 172 -0.23 7.02 -2.33
N ALA A 173 0.60 6.45 -3.20
CA ALA A 173 0.15 5.72 -4.39
C ALA A 173 -0.62 4.44 -4.01
N THR A 174 -0.24 3.78 -2.91
CA THR A 174 -0.99 2.63 -2.38
C THR A 174 -2.34 3.08 -1.80
N PHE A 175 -2.35 4.16 -1.03
CA PHE A 175 -3.58 4.73 -0.47
C PHE A 175 -4.56 5.20 -1.56
N ASP A 176 -4.07 5.83 -2.62
CA ASP A 176 -4.84 6.20 -3.82
C ASP A 176 -5.38 4.97 -4.60
N ALA A 177 -4.66 3.84 -4.60
CA ALA A 177 -5.18 2.60 -5.17
C ALA A 177 -6.35 2.05 -4.32
N ILE A 178 -6.24 2.15 -2.99
CA ILE A 178 -7.24 1.68 -2.04
C ILE A 178 -8.51 2.55 -2.08
N SER A 179 -8.39 3.89 -2.10
CA SER A 179 -9.56 4.79 -2.16
C SER A 179 -10.42 4.56 -3.40
N LYS A 180 -9.77 4.31 -4.54
CA LYS A 180 -10.43 4.00 -5.82
C LYS A 180 -11.23 2.70 -5.83
N THR A 181 -11.11 1.83 -4.82
CA THR A 181 -11.88 0.58 -4.75
C THR A 181 -13.39 0.81 -4.64
N TYR A 182 -13.83 1.88 -3.97
CA TYR A 182 -15.25 2.30 -3.97
C TYR A 182 -15.62 3.18 -5.16
N SER A 183 -14.69 4.00 -5.66
CA SER A 183 -14.92 4.82 -6.87
C SER A 183 -15.07 4.00 -8.15
N TYR A 184 -14.71 2.72 -8.14
CA TYR A 184 -14.84 1.83 -9.29
C TYR A 184 -16.25 1.23 -9.38
N LEU A 185 -17.01 1.68 -10.38
CA LEU A 185 -18.34 1.16 -10.67
C LEU A 185 -18.25 -0.30 -11.17
N THR A 186 -18.89 -1.23 -10.44
CA THR A 186 -19.05 -2.62 -10.88
C THR A 186 -20.54 -2.90 -11.16
N PRO A 187 -20.88 -3.95 -11.93
CA PRO A 187 -22.29 -4.29 -12.21
C PRO A 187 -23.15 -4.51 -10.96
N ASP A 188 -22.56 -4.92 -9.83
CA ASP A 188 -23.30 -5.06 -8.55
C ASP A 188 -23.85 -3.71 -8.03
N LEU A 189 -23.35 -2.57 -8.53
CA LEU A 189 -23.72 -1.20 -8.18
C LEU A 189 -24.47 -0.46 -9.31
N TRP A 190 -24.94 -1.15 -10.36
CA TRP A 190 -25.70 -0.53 -11.45
C TRP A 190 -27.19 -0.29 -11.13
N LYS A 191 -27.67 -0.73 -9.97
CA LYS A 191 -29.04 -0.46 -9.51
C LYS A 191 -29.21 1.05 -9.27
N GLU A 192 -30.37 1.57 -9.64
CA GLU A 192 -30.71 2.98 -9.45
C GLU A 192 -30.56 3.41 -7.98
N THR A 193 -29.93 4.55 -7.76
CA THR A 193 -29.64 5.06 -6.42
C THR A 193 -30.86 5.76 -5.84
N VAL A 194 -31.50 5.13 -4.85
CA VAL A 194 -32.58 5.77 -4.09
C VAL A 194 -31.98 6.87 -3.21
N PHE A 195 -32.28 8.13 -3.53
CA PHE A 195 -31.79 9.28 -2.77
C PHE A 195 -32.54 9.45 -1.44
N THR A 196 -31.82 9.30 -0.33
CA THR A 196 -32.33 9.65 1.01
C THR A 196 -32.12 11.14 1.30
N LYS A 197 -32.87 11.69 2.27
CA LYS A 197 -32.64 13.05 2.76
C LYS A 197 -31.22 13.18 3.34
N SER A 198 -30.60 14.35 3.17
CA SER A 198 -29.29 14.60 3.80
C SER A 198 -29.45 14.79 5.31
N PRO A 199 -28.48 14.36 6.16
CA PRO A 199 -28.56 14.58 7.60
C PRO A 199 -28.71 16.05 8.00
N TYR A 200 -28.12 16.98 7.24
CA TYR A 200 -28.30 18.42 7.45
C TYR A 200 -29.73 18.91 7.22
N GLN A 201 -30.49 18.25 6.34
CA GLN A 201 -31.89 18.55 6.07
C GLN A 201 -32.81 17.89 7.09
N GLU A 202 -32.50 16.65 7.49
CA GLU A 202 -33.29 15.89 8.47
C GLU A 202 -33.20 16.51 9.87
N PHE A 203 -32.00 16.88 10.33
CA PHE A 203 -31.79 17.47 11.65
C PHE A 203 -31.78 19.01 11.66
N THR A 204 -32.35 19.65 10.63
CA THR A 204 -32.26 21.12 10.46
C THR A 204 -32.87 21.88 11.64
N ASP A 205 -34.03 21.45 12.15
CA ASP A 205 -34.72 22.10 13.27
C ASP A 205 -33.96 21.96 14.60
N HIS A 206 -33.23 20.86 14.78
CA HIS A 206 -32.34 20.68 15.92
C HIS A 206 -31.11 21.59 15.79
N LEU A 207 -30.48 21.62 14.62
CA LEU A 207 -29.29 22.43 14.37
C LEU A 207 -29.56 23.94 14.54
N VAL A 208 -30.72 24.44 14.11
CA VAL A 208 -31.13 25.85 14.31
C VAL A 208 -31.27 26.19 15.80
N LYS A 209 -31.77 25.26 16.63
CA LYS A 209 -31.96 25.45 18.08
C LYS A 209 -30.65 25.35 18.87
N THR A 210 -29.76 24.43 18.49
CA THR A 210 -28.53 24.14 19.27
C THR A 210 -27.29 24.86 18.77
N HIS A 211 -27.27 25.32 17.51
CA HIS A 211 -26.09 25.90 16.89
C HIS A 211 -26.43 27.18 16.11
N THR A 212 -26.22 28.33 16.75
CA THR A 212 -26.23 29.63 16.08
C THR A 212 -25.17 29.65 15.00
N ARG A 213 -25.58 29.65 13.72
CA ARG A 213 -24.66 29.80 12.60
C ARG A 213 -23.93 31.14 12.71
N VAL A 214 -22.62 31.10 12.97
CA VAL A 214 -21.74 32.21 12.60
C VAL A 214 -21.89 32.39 11.10
N SER A 215 -22.20 33.61 10.67
CA SER A 215 -22.73 33.91 9.34
C SER A 215 -21.78 33.45 8.21
N VAL A 216 -22.10 32.31 7.59
CA VAL A 216 -21.54 31.96 6.28
C VAL A 216 -22.12 32.97 5.28
N GLN A 217 -21.26 33.86 4.77
CA GLN A 217 -21.65 34.84 3.76
C GLN A 217 -22.27 34.11 2.56
N ARG A 218 -23.56 34.38 2.34
CA ARG A 218 -24.35 33.80 1.25
C ARG A 218 -23.83 34.35 -0.06
N THR A 219 -22.90 33.64 -0.70
CA THR A 219 -22.52 33.91 -2.09
C THR A 219 -23.80 33.85 -2.92
N GLN A 220 -24.21 34.98 -3.49
CA GLN A 220 -25.47 35.09 -4.19
C GLN A 220 -25.42 34.19 -5.44
N ALA A 221 -26.44 33.35 -5.62
CA ALA A 221 -26.61 32.65 -6.88
C ALA A 221 -26.96 33.68 -7.98
N PRO A 222 -26.36 33.60 -9.18
CA PRO A 222 -26.78 34.47 -10.28
C PRO A 222 -28.22 34.16 -10.65
N ALA A 223 -29.02 35.20 -10.84
CA ALA A 223 -30.41 35.05 -11.26
C ALA A 223 -30.48 34.45 -12.67
N VAL A 224 -31.24 33.35 -12.82
CA VAL A 224 -31.59 32.82 -14.13
C VAL A 224 -32.67 33.71 -14.72
N ALA A 225 -32.30 34.54 -15.70
CA ALA A 225 -33.27 35.31 -16.46
C ALA A 225 -34.10 34.36 -17.33
N THR A 226 -35.42 34.39 -17.17
CA THR A 226 -36.35 33.72 -18.09
C THR A 226 -36.60 34.64 -19.28
N THR A 227 -36.34 34.14 -20.48
CA THR A 227 -36.89 34.64 -21.75
C THR A 227 -37.08 33.45 -22.67
#